data_AF-A0AAD5DJW6-F1
#
_entry.id   AF-A0AAD5DJW6-F1
#
_cell.length_a   1.000
_cell.length_b   1.000
_cell.length_c   1.000
_cell.angle_alpha   90.00
_cell.angle_beta   90.00
_cell.angle_gamma   90.00
#
_symmetry.space_group_name_H-M   'P 1'
#
loop_
_entity.id
_entity.type
_entity.pdbx_description
1 polymer ?
#
loop_
_entity_poly.entity_id
_entity_poly.type
_entity_poly.pdbx_seq_one_letter_code
_entity_poly.pdbx_strand_id
1 'polypeptide(L)'
;MQAAIAFAQGVRALQRVYRFSPEVACRILHWRSAAAGTASSARHAGSIWPQQPSRAQRALSGLSGEVATATAGEAPASQPVLPLCERPAQHAVPLADLLAWRDAAQQQAEAVGDSWVASDPDGPTAEDLQTELSWLLDDALAALARPGHDWKPASWQQVERDLRRGGPLADAACQYMVQLREPLEALEALWQRRLGQRIPLQYLTACAFWRDVVMSVGPGVLIPRPETELMIDFVQEAVAANPALTTGYWADLGTGSGALAVGVARALPQAQQVYAVDLSPVPLSYAAFNARRLGVGDRLTTLQGSWYEPLQAAGVRQLAGIVSNPPYICSEDMPGLQAEVGGHEPHLALCGGEGLGVDCLLPICTGAARLLQPGGFLALETAGGEQAHYIADVLRHLRRGACAWGDRTGGSASASGSSSEEEGERCAFVDVRVRRDLRGVDRFVTASAAL
;
A
#
# COMPACT_ATOMS: atom_id res chain seq x y z
N MET A 1 -15.55 27.25 1.44
CA MET A 1 -15.89 26.75 2.78
C MET A 1 -16.29 25.28 2.76
N GLN A 2 -17.39 24.87 2.12
CA GLN A 2 -17.84 23.47 2.13
C GLN A 2 -16.91 22.46 1.43
N ALA A 3 -16.24 22.82 0.32
CA ALA A 3 -15.23 21.94 -0.29
C ALA A 3 -14.01 21.71 0.64
N ALA A 4 -13.65 22.71 1.44
CA ALA A 4 -12.60 22.57 2.46
C ALA A 4 -13.09 21.73 3.66
N ILE A 5 -14.38 21.78 3.99
CA ILE A 5 -15.01 20.91 4.99
C ILE A 5 -14.98 19.46 4.49
N ALA A 6 -15.50 19.15 3.29
CA ALA A 6 -15.49 17.80 2.74
C ALA A 6 -14.07 17.23 2.58
N PHE A 7 -13.11 18.06 2.18
CA PHE A 7 -11.70 17.67 2.14
C PHE A 7 -11.17 17.36 3.55
N ALA A 8 -11.43 18.21 4.54
CA ALA A 8 -11.05 17.96 5.93
C ALA A 8 -11.76 16.74 6.54
N GLN A 9 -12.99 16.46 6.14
CA GLN A 9 -13.75 15.26 6.51
C GLN A 9 -13.11 14.01 5.91
N GLY A 10 -12.77 14.04 4.62
CA GLY A 10 -12.03 12.98 3.96
C GLY A 10 -10.68 12.72 4.63
N VAL A 11 -9.99 13.79 5.05
CA VAL A 11 -8.74 13.67 5.81
C VAL A 11 -9.01 12.92 7.10
N ARG A 12 -9.98 13.37 7.92
CA ARG A 12 -10.33 12.71 9.18
C ARG A 12 -10.75 11.25 9.02
N ALA A 13 -11.51 10.92 7.98
CA ALA A 13 -11.93 9.55 7.70
C ALA A 13 -10.75 8.65 7.37
N LEU A 14 -9.83 9.09 6.52
CA LEU A 14 -8.59 8.38 6.22
C LEU A 14 -7.72 8.21 7.48
N GLN A 15 -7.67 9.23 8.34
CA GLN A 15 -6.94 9.16 9.60
C GLN A 15 -7.59 8.24 10.63
N ARG A 16 -8.91 8.13 10.69
CA ARG A 16 -9.61 7.30 11.68
C ARG A 16 -9.70 5.85 11.23
N VAL A 17 -10.22 5.63 10.03
CA VAL A 17 -10.48 4.28 9.52
C VAL A 17 -9.20 3.57 9.11
N TYR A 18 -8.29 4.29 8.46
CA TYR A 18 -7.08 3.69 7.90
C TYR A 18 -5.81 4.12 8.63
N ARG A 19 -5.95 4.90 9.72
CA ARG A 19 -4.84 5.38 10.55
C ARG A 19 -3.78 6.18 9.78
N PHE A 20 -4.17 6.86 8.70
CA PHE A 20 -3.26 7.67 7.88
C PHE A 20 -2.85 8.97 8.58
N SER A 21 -1.76 9.61 8.14
CA SER A 21 -1.42 11.00 8.53
C SER A 21 -2.31 12.03 7.82
N PRO A 22 -2.45 13.27 8.33
CA PRO A 22 -3.15 14.35 7.62
C PRO A 22 -2.58 14.60 6.21
N GLU A 23 -1.26 14.63 6.08
CA GLU A 23 -0.54 14.91 4.84
C GLU A 23 -0.74 13.80 3.82
N VAL A 24 -0.64 12.55 4.27
CA VAL A 24 -1.00 11.35 3.48
C VAL A 24 -2.43 11.45 2.98
N ALA A 25 -3.36 11.73 3.89
CA ALA A 25 -4.76 11.73 3.57
C ALA A 25 -5.07 12.84 2.55
N CYS A 26 -4.43 14.00 2.70
CA CYS A 26 -4.46 15.07 1.71
C CYS A 26 -3.95 14.60 0.34
N ARG A 27 -2.84 13.85 0.28
CA ARG A 27 -2.29 13.33 -0.99
C ARG A 27 -3.25 12.36 -1.67
N ILE A 28 -3.83 11.42 -0.92
CA ILE A 28 -4.82 10.47 -1.44
C ILE A 28 -6.03 11.21 -2.00
N LEU A 29 -6.57 12.19 -1.26
CA LEU A 29 -7.72 12.96 -1.72
C LEU A 29 -7.38 13.82 -2.93
N HIS A 30 -6.22 14.47 -2.96
CA HIS A 30 -5.76 15.21 -4.14
C HIS A 30 -5.60 14.30 -5.35
N TRP A 31 -5.07 13.09 -5.17
CA TRP A 31 -4.94 12.12 -6.25
C TRP A 31 -6.32 11.68 -6.75
N ARG A 32 -7.26 11.35 -5.84
CA ARG A 32 -8.65 11.02 -6.19
C ARG A 32 -9.31 12.16 -6.98
N SER A 33 -9.09 13.42 -6.58
CA SER A 33 -9.58 14.60 -7.30
C SER A 33 -8.85 14.88 -8.63
N ALA A 34 -7.61 14.41 -8.79
CA ALA A 34 -6.82 14.60 -10.01
C ALA A 34 -7.09 13.51 -11.06
N ALA A 35 -7.22 12.25 -10.65
CA ALA A 35 -7.63 11.13 -11.52
C ALA A 35 -9.05 11.35 -12.10
N ALA A 36 -9.88 12.10 -11.36
CA ALA A 36 -11.20 12.58 -11.74
C ALA A 36 -11.22 13.66 -12.85
N GLY A 37 -10.09 14.27 -13.21
CA GLY A 37 -10.01 15.35 -14.19
C GLY A 37 -9.07 15.00 -15.34
N THR A 38 -9.44 15.39 -16.58
CA THR A 38 -8.54 15.32 -17.75
C THR A 38 -7.14 15.81 -17.39
N ALA A 39 -6.10 15.08 -17.81
CA ALA A 39 -4.66 15.13 -17.51
C ALA A 39 -3.92 16.50 -17.60
N SER A 40 -4.54 17.62 -17.25
CA SER A 40 -4.05 18.98 -17.46
C SER A 40 -3.86 19.78 -16.17
N SER A 41 -4.49 19.38 -15.04
CA SER A 41 -4.45 20.14 -13.78
C SER A 41 -3.40 19.67 -12.76
N ALA A 42 -2.63 18.62 -13.03
CA ALA A 42 -1.46 18.20 -12.23
C ALA A 42 -0.26 19.17 -12.34
N ARG A 43 -0.50 20.47 -12.49
CA ARG A 43 0.52 21.50 -12.70
C ARG A 43 0.81 22.39 -11.49
N HIS A 44 0.06 22.29 -10.39
CA HIS A 44 0.24 23.21 -9.25
C HIS A 44 0.23 22.57 -7.85
N ALA A 45 0.28 21.24 -7.73
CA ALA A 45 0.80 20.64 -6.50
C ALA A 45 2.33 20.72 -6.59
N GLY A 46 2.97 21.48 -5.71
CA GLY A 46 4.44 21.58 -5.65
C GLY A 46 5.05 20.19 -5.65
N SER A 47 5.59 19.79 -6.80
CA SER A 47 6.18 18.48 -7.03
C SER A 47 7.67 18.57 -6.77
N ILE A 48 8.18 17.75 -5.85
CA ILE A 48 9.60 17.42 -5.73
C ILE A 48 10.02 16.41 -6.84
N TRP A 49 9.07 15.89 -7.64
CA TRP A 49 9.34 14.85 -8.63
C TRP A 49 9.29 15.37 -10.08
N PRO A 50 10.33 15.08 -10.91
CA PRO A 50 10.36 15.46 -12.31
C PRO A 50 9.36 14.65 -13.14
N GLN A 51 8.66 15.33 -14.04
CA GLN A 51 7.74 14.68 -14.97
C GLN A 51 8.50 14.00 -16.12
N GLN A 52 8.18 12.74 -16.41
CA GLN A 52 8.43 12.13 -17.71
C GLN A 52 7.16 11.42 -18.22
N PRO A 53 6.88 11.46 -19.54
CA PRO A 53 5.61 10.99 -20.09
C PRO A 53 5.57 9.47 -20.23
N SER A 54 4.53 8.83 -19.69
CA SER A 54 4.30 7.39 -19.80
C SER A 54 3.65 7.02 -21.14
N ARG A 55 4.36 6.25 -21.96
CA ARG A 55 3.81 5.48 -23.10
C ARG A 55 3.14 4.18 -22.59
N ALA A 56 2.18 4.28 -21.68
CA ALA A 56 1.53 3.11 -21.07
C ALA A 56 0.06 2.96 -21.51
N GLN A 57 -0.19 2.84 -22.82
CA GLN A 57 -1.55 2.62 -23.36
C GLN A 57 -1.66 1.41 -24.31
N ARG A 58 -0.66 0.52 -24.37
CA ARG A 58 -0.66 -0.59 -25.34
C ARG A 58 -0.71 -2.02 -24.78
N ALA A 59 -0.82 -2.22 -23.47
CA ALA A 59 -0.76 -3.56 -22.86
C ALA A 59 -2.10 -4.18 -22.41
N LEU A 60 -3.25 -3.54 -22.69
CA LEU A 60 -4.56 -3.98 -22.17
C LEU A 60 -5.31 -5.01 -23.02
N SER A 61 -4.77 -5.44 -24.17
CA SER A 61 -5.50 -6.34 -25.09
C SER A 61 -5.33 -7.84 -24.81
N GLY A 62 -4.67 -8.24 -23.71
CA GLY A 62 -4.29 -9.64 -23.46
C GLY A 62 -4.88 -10.32 -22.22
N LEU A 63 -5.70 -9.63 -21.42
CA LEU A 63 -6.21 -10.17 -20.15
C LEU A 63 -7.71 -10.40 -20.23
N SER A 64 -8.12 -11.46 -20.93
CA SER A 64 -9.47 -12.04 -20.80
C SER A 64 -9.30 -13.52 -20.53
N GLY A 65 -9.65 -13.94 -19.32
CA GLY A 65 -9.53 -15.32 -18.83
C GLY A 65 -10.73 -15.66 -17.95
N GLU A 66 -11.22 -16.88 -18.14
CA GLU A 66 -12.58 -17.37 -17.88
C GLU A 66 -13.01 -17.44 -16.41
N VAL A 67 -14.32 -17.24 -16.19
CA VAL A 67 -14.99 -17.41 -14.90
C VAL A 67 -15.24 -18.90 -14.65
N ALA A 68 -14.50 -19.49 -13.72
CA ALA A 68 -14.77 -20.84 -13.22
C ALA A 68 -15.67 -20.79 -11.98
N THR A 69 -16.75 -21.58 -11.99
CA THR A 69 -17.63 -21.81 -10.85
C THR A 69 -16.99 -22.85 -9.91
N ALA A 70 -16.93 -22.57 -8.60
CA ALA A 70 -16.44 -23.53 -7.61
C ALA A 70 -17.32 -23.58 -6.35
N THR A 71 -17.49 -24.80 -5.86
CA THR A 71 -18.29 -25.26 -4.72
C THR A 71 -17.61 -25.03 -3.37
N ALA A 72 -18.42 -24.98 -2.32
CA ALA A 72 -18.06 -24.59 -0.95
C ALA A 72 -17.04 -25.52 -0.25
N GLY A 73 -16.03 -24.90 0.37
CA GLY A 73 -15.04 -25.52 1.27
C GLY A 73 -13.66 -24.91 1.04
N GLU A 74 -13.23 -24.02 1.96
CA GLU A 74 -12.10 -23.07 1.84
C GLU A 74 -12.32 -21.96 0.80
N ALA A 75 -12.24 -20.69 1.23
CA ALA A 75 -12.34 -19.56 0.31
C ALA A 75 -11.19 -19.66 -0.69
N PRO A 76 -11.45 -19.77 -2.01
CA PRO A 76 -10.37 -19.86 -2.98
C PRO A 76 -9.50 -18.62 -2.83
N ALA A 77 -8.18 -18.82 -2.85
CA ALA A 77 -7.20 -17.74 -2.87
C ALA A 77 -7.65 -16.68 -3.88
N SER A 78 -7.88 -15.44 -3.39
CA SER A 78 -8.42 -14.39 -4.24
C SER A 78 -7.41 -14.08 -5.34
N GLN A 79 -7.82 -14.22 -6.60
CA GLN A 79 -6.98 -13.82 -7.72
C GLN A 79 -6.99 -12.29 -7.87
N PRO A 80 -5.89 -11.68 -8.31
CA PRO A 80 -5.86 -10.25 -8.53
C PRO A 80 -6.85 -9.85 -9.62
N VAL A 81 -7.66 -8.84 -9.34
CA VAL A 81 -8.62 -8.25 -10.28
C VAL A 81 -8.24 -6.82 -10.61
N LEU A 82 -8.77 -6.28 -11.71
CA LEU A 82 -8.60 -4.87 -12.01
C LEU A 82 -9.25 -4.01 -10.91
N PRO A 83 -8.54 -2.97 -10.41
CA PRO A 83 -9.12 -1.97 -9.54
C PRO A 83 -10.41 -1.42 -10.16
N LEU A 84 -11.47 -1.23 -9.37
CA LEU A 84 -12.77 -0.76 -9.83
C LEU A 84 -12.63 0.49 -10.69
N CYS A 85 -11.83 1.48 -10.28
CA CYS A 85 -11.58 2.72 -11.01
C CYS A 85 -10.92 2.54 -12.40
N GLU A 86 -10.36 1.37 -12.69
CA GLU A 86 -9.71 1.01 -13.95
C GLU A 86 -10.53 0.04 -14.81
N ARG A 87 -11.67 -0.45 -14.30
CA ARG A 87 -12.56 -1.33 -15.07
C ARG A 87 -13.22 -0.58 -16.23
N PRO A 88 -13.57 -1.26 -17.33
CA PRO A 88 -14.33 -0.63 -18.42
C PRO A 88 -15.69 -0.13 -17.93
N ALA A 89 -16.10 1.06 -18.37
CA ALA A 89 -17.43 1.60 -18.09
C ALA A 89 -18.45 0.99 -19.06
N GLN A 90 -19.29 0.08 -18.57
CA GLN A 90 -20.21 -0.70 -19.41
C GLN A 90 -21.69 -0.43 -19.10
N HIS A 91 -21.98 0.25 -17.99
CA HIS A 91 -23.34 0.38 -17.48
C HIS A 91 -23.79 1.84 -17.57
N ALA A 92 -24.83 2.11 -18.34
CA ALA A 92 -25.44 3.44 -18.41
C ALA A 92 -26.73 3.46 -17.60
N VAL A 93 -26.83 4.37 -16.62
CA VAL A 93 -28.04 4.54 -15.81
C VAL A 93 -28.44 6.02 -15.74
N PRO A 94 -29.72 6.35 -15.55
CA PRO A 94 -30.13 7.72 -15.22
C PRO A 94 -29.40 8.22 -13.97
N LEU A 95 -28.98 9.49 -13.97
CA LEU A 95 -28.38 10.12 -12.79
C LEU A 95 -29.35 10.12 -11.60
N ALA A 96 -30.66 10.25 -11.86
CA ALA A 96 -31.68 10.17 -10.82
C ALA A 96 -31.66 8.82 -10.07
N ASP A 97 -31.42 7.71 -10.76
CA ASP A 97 -31.37 6.38 -10.16
C ASP A 97 -30.12 6.21 -9.30
N LEU A 98 -28.97 6.72 -9.77
CA LEU A 98 -27.74 6.77 -8.98
C LEU A 98 -27.92 7.61 -7.70
N LEU A 99 -28.62 8.73 -7.80
CA LEU A 99 -28.90 9.61 -6.65
C LEU A 99 -29.82 8.93 -5.64
N ALA A 100 -30.90 8.29 -6.10
CA ALA A 100 -31.80 7.54 -5.24
C ALA A 100 -31.07 6.39 -4.52
N TRP A 101 -30.21 5.66 -5.26
CA TRP A 101 -29.35 4.64 -4.67
C TRP A 101 -28.42 5.21 -3.60
N ARG A 102 -27.72 6.32 -3.89
CA ARG A 102 -26.81 6.97 -2.94
C ARG A 102 -27.53 7.39 -1.66
N ASP A 103 -28.70 8.02 -1.79
CA ASP A 103 -29.45 8.50 -0.62
C ASP A 103 -29.88 7.34 0.28
N ALA A 104 -30.28 6.20 -0.31
CA ALA A 104 -30.55 4.97 0.44
C ALA A 104 -29.29 4.42 1.13
N ALA A 105 -28.16 4.35 0.40
CA ALA A 105 -26.88 3.88 0.94
C ALA A 105 -26.37 4.77 2.10
N GLN A 106 -26.61 6.09 2.04
CA GLN A 106 -26.30 7.02 3.13
C GLN A 106 -27.14 6.78 4.38
N GLN A 107 -28.44 6.53 4.22
CA GLN A 107 -29.31 6.20 5.36
C GLN A 107 -28.87 4.90 6.05
N GLN A 108 -28.41 3.91 5.27
CA GLN A 108 -27.83 2.68 5.84
C GLN A 108 -26.53 2.97 6.61
N ALA A 109 -25.66 3.84 6.08
CA ALA A 109 -24.44 4.27 6.75
C ALA A 109 -24.71 4.93 8.12
N GLU A 110 -25.71 5.82 8.16
CA GLU A 110 -26.16 6.51 9.37
C GLU A 110 -26.74 5.54 10.39
N ALA A 111 -27.58 4.60 9.94
CA ALA A 111 -28.21 3.61 10.81
C ALA A 111 -27.18 2.66 11.47
N VAL A 112 -26.08 2.37 10.77
CA VAL A 112 -25.06 1.41 11.23
C VAL A 112 -23.91 2.08 11.99
N GLY A 113 -23.49 3.29 11.59
CA GLY A 113 -22.28 3.92 12.12
C GLY A 113 -22.25 4.07 13.64
N ASP A 114 -23.37 4.47 14.26
CA ASP A 114 -23.44 4.61 15.72
C ASP A 114 -23.32 3.27 16.45
N SER A 115 -23.79 2.17 15.83
CA SER A 115 -23.67 0.83 16.40
C SER A 115 -22.23 0.31 16.38
N TRP A 116 -21.46 0.67 15.35
CA TRP A 116 -20.06 0.27 15.25
C TRP A 116 -19.23 0.93 16.32
N VAL A 117 -19.34 2.24 16.49
CA VAL A 117 -18.62 3.00 17.52
C VAL A 117 -18.91 2.48 18.93
N ALA A 118 -20.14 2.01 19.18
CA ALA A 118 -20.50 1.41 20.46
C ALA A 118 -19.77 0.09 20.75
N SER A 119 -19.52 -0.72 19.71
CA SER A 119 -18.86 -2.03 19.81
C SER A 119 -17.35 -2.00 19.60
N ASP A 120 -16.86 -1.00 18.87
CA ASP A 120 -15.49 -0.78 18.45
C ASP A 120 -15.28 0.74 18.46
N PRO A 121 -14.84 1.31 19.60
CA PRO A 121 -14.68 2.76 19.75
C PRO A 121 -13.70 3.40 18.76
N ASP A 122 -12.79 2.58 18.22
CA ASP A 122 -11.83 2.96 17.21
C ASP A 122 -12.33 2.73 15.78
N GLY A 123 -13.52 2.14 15.62
CA GLY A 123 -14.12 1.84 14.34
C GLY A 123 -14.62 3.06 13.55
N PRO A 124 -15.01 2.86 12.28
CA PRO A 124 -15.59 3.90 11.44
C PRO A 124 -16.89 4.46 12.02
N THR A 125 -17.01 5.79 12.03
CA THR A 125 -18.26 6.49 12.35
C THR A 125 -19.16 6.57 11.11
N ALA A 126 -20.41 7.03 11.28
CA ALA A 126 -21.30 7.32 10.16
C ALA A 126 -20.67 8.32 9.15
N GLU A 127 -19.93 9.33 9.63
CA GLU A 127 -19.24 10.31 8.77
C GLU A 127 -18.13 9.65 7.93
N ASP A 128 -17.41 8.69 8.52
CA ASP A 128 -16.37 7.95 7.82
C ASP A 128 -16.97 7.04 6.75
N LEU A 129 -18.07 6.36 7.06
CA LEU A 129 -18.81 5.55 6.11
C LEU A 129 -19.38 6.37 4.95
N GLN A 130 -19.92 7.56 5.20
CA GLN A 130 -20.36 8.47 4.13
C GLN A 130 -19.21 8.92 3.23
N THR A 131 -18.02 9.09 3.81
CA THR A 131 -16.80 9.38 3.04
C THR A 131 -16.42 8.19 2.15
N GLU A 132 -16.43 6.98 2.69
CA GLU A 132 -16.16 5.76 1.93
C GLU A 132 -17.16 5.50 0.81
N LEU A 133 -18.45 5.77 1.04
CA LEU A 133 -19.48 5.71 0.01
C LEU A 133 -19.18 6.68 -1.14
N SER A 134 -18.70 7.88 -0.81
CA SER A 134 -18.28 8.85 -1.83
C SER A 134 -17.07 8.35 -2.63
N TRP A 135 -16.14 7.63 -2.00
CA TRP A 135 -15.02 6.99 -2.70
C TRP A 135 -15.45 5.81 -3.57
N LEU A 136 -16.39 4.98 -3.11
CA LEU A 136 -16.98 3.90 -3.92
C LEU A 136 -17.59 4.49 -5.20
N LEU A 137 -18.30 5.61 -5.08
CA LEU A 137 -18.89 6.30 -6.22
C LEU A 137 -17.84 6.96 -7.13
N ASP A 138 -16.77 7.55 -6.58
CA ASP A 138 -15.64 8.04 -7.39
C ASP A 138 -14.98 6.90 -8.18
N ASP A 139 -14.81 5.72 -7.57
CA ASP A 139 -14.22 4.56 -8.23
C ASP A 139 -15.18 3.98 -9.29
N ALA A 140 -16.49 4.00 -9.05
CA ALA A 140 -17.50 3.45 -9.95
C ALA A 140 -17.86 4.37 -11.14
N LEU A 141 -17.94 5.68 -10.93
CA LEU A 141 -18.39 6.65 -11.94
C LEU A 141 -17.26 6.97 -12.94
N ALA A 142 -17.53 6.79 -14.22
CA ALA A 142 -16.56 7.05 -15.29
C ALA A 142 -16.89 8.32 -16.08
N ALA A 143 -18.16 8.52 -16.41
CA ALA A 143 -18.58 9.62 -17.27
C ALA A 143 -20.05 10.02 -17.03
N LEU A 144 -20.40 11.19 -17.54
CA LEU A 144 -21.72 11.79 -17.49
C LEU A 144 -22.08 12.33 -18.88
N ALA A 145 -23.34 12.19 -19.30
CA ALA A 145 -23.85 12.75 -20.54
C ALA A 145 -25.30 13.24 -20.36
N ARG A 146 -25.71 14.19 -21.22
CA ARG A 146 -27.15 14.37 -21.52
C ARG A 146 -27.51 13.42 -22.67
N PRO A 147 -28.73 12.88 -22.74
CA PRO A 147 -29.21 12.14 -23.90
C PRO A 147 -28.92 12.90 -25.20
N GLY A 148 -28.38 12.20 -26.20
CA GLY A 148 -27.99 12.77 -27.49
C GLY A 148 -26.71 13.63 -27.48
N HIS A 149 -25.97 13.68 -26.37
CA HIS A 149 -24.67 14.36 -26.27
C HIS A 149 -23.55 13.36 -25.97
N ASP A 150 -22.32 13.75 -26.29
CA ASP A 150 -21.14 12.93 -26.02
C ASP A 150 -20.90 12.74 -24.51
N TRP A 151 -20.42 11.55 -24.16
CA TRP A 151 -19.95 11.22 -22.82
C TRP A 151 -18.75 12.08 -22.44
N LYS A 152 -18.83 12.71 -21.27
CA LYS A 152 -17.74 13.48 -20.68
C LYS A 152 -17.22 12.74 -19.45
N PRO A 153 -15.89 12.51 -19.34
CA PRO A 153 -15.31 11.99 -18.11
C PRO A 153 -15.73 12.82 -16.92
N ALA A 154 -16.14 12.15 -15.84
CA ALA A 154 -16.65 12.79 -14.64
C ALA A 154 -16.28 11.95 -13.41
N SER A 155 -16.14 12.61 -12.28
CA SER A 155 -16.07 11.95 -10.96
C SER A 155 -17.23 12.31 -10.07
N TRP A 156 -17.44 11.48 -9.05
CA TRP A 156 -18.51 11.69 -8.11
C TRP A 156 -18.36 13.01 -7.35
N GLN A 157 -17.14 13.35 -6.91
CA GLN A 157 -16.86 14.64 -6.28
C GLN A 157 -17.24 15.85 -7.15
N GLN A 158 -17.04 15.74 -8.47
CA GLN A 158 -17.41 16.82 -9.39
C GLN A 158 -18.93 16.92 -9.52
N VAL A 159 -19.59 15.78 -9.71
CA VAL A 159 -21.06 15.69 -9.80
C VAL A 159 -21.70 16.23 -8.52
N GLU A 160 -21.25 15.77 -7.35
CA GLU A 160 -21.78 16.19 -6.06
C GLU A 160 -21.62 17.70 -5.86
N ARG A 161 -20.44 18.26 -6.19
CA ARG A 161 -20.19 19.69 -6.12
C ARG A 161 -21.10 20.50 -7.04
N ASP A 162 -21.35 20.01 -8.25
CA ASP A 162 -22.20 20.69 -9.24
C ASP A 162 -23.68 20.61 -8.86
N LEU A 163 -24.12 19.49 -8.27
CA LEU A 163 -25.46 19.36 -7.68
C LEU A 163 -25.65 20.35 -6.52
N ARG A 164 -24.67 20.44 -5.61
CA ARG A 164 -24.74 21.35 -4.44
C ARG A 164 -24.72 22.83 -4.81
N ARG A 165 -24.00 23.22 -5.87
CA ARG A 165 -23.92 24.63 -6.32
C ARG A 165 -25.21 25.13 -6.97
N GLY A 166 -26.10 24.22 -7.38
CA GLY A 166 -27.21 24.55 -8.26
C GLY A 166 -26.75 24.82 -9.69
N GLY A 167 -27.69 24.82 -10.63
CA GLY A 167 -27.42 25.03 -12.05
C GLY A 167 -27.79 23.82 -12.91
N PRO A 168 -27.31 23.74 -14.17
CA PRO A 168 -27.93 22.89 -15.18
C PRO A 168 -27.98 21.39 -14.86
N LEU A 169 -27.04 20.89 -14.05
CA LEU A 169 -27.04 19.50 -13.59
C LEU A 169 -28.07 19.28 -12.48
N ALA A 170 -28.16 20.21 -11.52
CA ALA A 170 -29.11 20.15 -10.41
C ALA A 170 -30.56 20.36 -10.88
N ASP A 171 -30.77 21.34 -11.77
CA ASP A 171 -32.09 21.73 -12.26
C ASP A 171 -32.72 20.67 -13.17
N ALA A 172 -31.89 19.81 -13.77
CA ALA A 172 -32.31 18.85 -14.78
C ALA A 172 -31.67 17.47 -14.58
N ALA A 173 -31.39 17.04 -13.34
CA ALA A 173 -30.72 15.77 -13.05
C ALA A 173 -31.39 14.55 -13.71
N CYS A 174 -32.72 14.56 -13.82
CA CYS A 174 -33.49 13.52 -14.52
C CYS A 174 -33.21 13.43 -16.03
N GLN A 175 -32.56 14.45 -16.61
CA GLN A 175 -32.15 14.50 -18.01
C GLN A 175 -30.68 14.10 -18.19
N TYR A 176 -29.99 13.61 -17.17
CA TYR A 176 -28.60 13.16 -17.29
C TYR A 176 -28.51 11.65 -17.13
N MET A 177 -27.56 11.08 -17.85
CA MET A 177 -27.12 9.70 -17.75
C MET A 177 -25.70 9.67 -17.19
N VAL A 178 -25.40 8.65 -16.39
CA VAL A 178 -24.06 8.34 -15.90
C VAL A 178 -23.59 7.01 -16.47
N GLN A 179 -22.29 6.90 -16.69
CA GLN A 179 -21.61 5.68 -17.08
C GLN A 179 -20.85 5.14 -15.88
N LEU A 180 -21.24 3.94 -15.45
CA LEU A 180 -20.67 3.22 -14.32
C LEU A 180 -19.85 2.03 -14.80
N ARG A 181 -18.84 1.69 -14.00
CA ARG A 181 -17.96 0.53 -14.19
C ARG A 181 -18.55 -0.77 -13.65
N GLU A 182 -19.55 -0.64 -12.77
CA GLU A 182 -20.35 -1.73 -12.24
C GLU A 182 -21.82 -1.29 -12.23
N PRO A 183 -22.80 -2.20 -12.38
CA PRO A 183 -24.20 -1.86 -12.30
C PRO A 183 -24.60 -1.51 -10.85
N LEU A 184 -25.72 -0.79 -10.67
CA LEU A 184 -26.17 -0.33 -9.34
C LEU A 184 -26.38 -1.50 -8.36
N GLU A 185 -26.86 -2.64 -8.85
CA GLU A 185 -27.07 -3.85 -8.04
C GLU A 185 -25.75 -4.41 -7.50
N ALA A 186 -24.66 -4.31 -8.27
CA ALA A 186 -23.35 -4.73 -7.81
C ALA A 186 -22.77 -3.73 -6.80
N LEU A 187 -22.98 -2.42 -7.01
CA LEU A 187 -22.58 -1.40 -6.03
C LEU A 187 -23.31 -1.57 -4.70
N GLU A 188 -24.62 -1.86 -4.74
CA GLU A 188 -25.42 -2.20 -3.56
C GLU A 188 -24.83 -3.42 -2.85
N ALA A 189 -24.50 -4.49 -3.59
CA ALA A 189 -23.91 -5.69 -2.99
C ALA A 189 -22.55 -5.43 -2.33
N LEU A 190 -21.70 -4.58 -2.92
CA LEU A 190 -20.44 -4.15 -2.30
C LEU A 190 -20.71 -3.37 -1.01
N TRP A 191 -21.66 -2.43 -1.04
CA TRP A 191 -22.01 -1.61 0.11
C TRP A 191 -22.60 -2.42 1.26
N GLN A 192 -23.49 -3.37 0.96
CA GLN A 192 -24.02 -4.30 1.96
C GLN A 192 -22.93 -5.16 2.60
N ARG A 193 -21.94 -5.61 1.83
CA ARG A 193 -20.78 -6.33 2.39
C ARG A 193 -19.92 -5.43 3.27
N ARG A 194 -19.71 -4.17 2.89
CA ARG A 194 -19.00 -3.19 3.71
C ARG A 194 -19.67 -3.02 5.08
N LEU A 195 -20.99 -2.81 5.10
CA LEU A 195 -21.76 -2.55 6.31
C LEU A 195 -22.06 -3.81 7.14
N GLY A 196 -22.27 -4.95 6.49
CA GLY A 196 -22.64 -6.19 7.17
C GLY A 196 -21.45 -7.02 7.68
N GLN A 197 -20.30 -6.94 7.00
CA GLN A 197 -19.14 -7.80 7.27
C GLN A 197 -17.89 -7.01 7.67
N ARG A 198 -17.96 -5.67 7.64
CA ARG A 198 -16.81 -4.77 7.91
C ARG A 198 -15.59 -5.06 7.01
N ILE A 199 -15.82 -5.54 5.78
CA ILE A 199 -14.73 -5.74 4.81
C ILE A 199 -14.17 -4.36 4.42
N PRO A 200 -12.83 -4.16 4.44
CA PRO A 200 -12.22 -2.92 3.96
C PRO A 200 -12.68 -2.54 2.56
N LEU A 201 -12.98 -1.25 2.33
CA LEU A 201 -13.44 -0.79 1.02
C LEU A 201 -12.45 -1.16 -0.10
N GLN A 202 -11.16 -1.10 0.18
CA GLN A 202 -10.10 -1.42 -0.79
C GLN A 202 -10.14 -2.86 -1.26
N TYR A 203 -10.56 -3.82 -0.41
CA TYR A 203 -10.75 -5.21 -0.85
C TYR A 203 -12.01 -5.39 -1.69
N LEU A 204 -13.05 -4.61 -1.43
CA LEU A 204 -14.29 -4.63 -2.21
C LEU A 204 -14.10 -4.03 -3.60
N THR A 205 -13.37 -2.91 -3.69
CA THR A 205 -13.10 -2.21 -4.96
C THR A 205 -11.83 -2.70 -5.65
N ALA A 206 -10.98 -3.46 -4.97
CA ALA A 206 -9.60 -3.74 -5.37
C ALA A 206 -8.77 -2.46 -5.62
N CYS A 207 -9.13 -1.33 -5.01
CA CYS A 207 -8.45 -0.05 -5.17
C CYS A 207 -7.70 0.34 -3.90
N ALA A 208 -6.37 0.28 -3.93
CA ALA A 208 -5.52 0.93 -2.93
C ALA A 208 -4.67 2.03 -3.59
N PHE A 209 -4.99 3.29 -3.32
CA PHE A 209 -4.21 4.42 -3.82
C PHE A 209 -2.88 4.50 -3.08
N TRP A 210 -1.78 4.51 -3.84
CA TRP A 210 -0.43 4.51 -3.29
C TRP A 210 0.51 5.31 -4.20
N ARG A 211 1.09 6.39 -3.67
CA ARG A 211 1.82 7.42 -4.42
C ARG A 211 1.01 7.93 -5.62
N ASP A 212 1.55 7.73 -6.82
CA ASP A 212 0.97 8.15 -8.09
C ASP A 212 0.20 7.02 -8.80
N VAL A 213 0.03 5.86 -8.17
CA VAL A 213 -0.60 4.67 -8.76
C VAL A 213 -1.75 4.13 -7.93
N VAL A 214 -2.58 3.29 -8.55
CA VAL A 214 -3.54 2.44 -7.84
C VAL A 214 -2.97 1.05 -7.81
N MET A 215 -2.92 0.42 -6.64
CA MET A 215 -2.55 -0.97 -6.45
C MET A 215 -3.82 -1.83 -6.39
N SER A 216 -3.83 -2.94 -7.13
CA SER A 216 -4.82 -3.99 -6.92
C SER A 216 -4.50 -4.71 -5.61
N VAL A 217 -5.52 -4.91 -4.78
CA VAL A 217 -5.45 -5.58 -3.49
C VAL A 217 -6.70 -6.43 -3.28
N GLY A 218 -6.61 -7.41 -2.39
CA GLY A 218 -7.72 -8.27 -2.00
C GLY A 218 -7.35 -9.18 -0.82
N PRO A 219 -8.28 -10.07 -0.41
CA PRO A 219 -8.06 -10.97 0.71
C PRO A 219 -6.76 -11.77 0.57
N GLY A 220 -5.95 -11.80 1.63
CA GLY A 220 -4.63 -12.43 1.62
C GLY A 220 -3.48 -11.47 1.34
N VAL A 221 -3.73 -10.17 1.15
CA VAL A 221 -2.70 -9.16 0.84
C VAL A 221 -2.85 -7.92 1.72
N LEU A 222 -1.78 -7.51 2.41
CA LEU A 222 -1.78 -6.25 3.18
C LEU A 222 -2.16 -5.07 2.29
N ILE A 223 -3.11 -4.25 2.74
CA ILE A 223 -3.47 -3.03 2.01
C ILE A 223 -2.32 -2.03 2.21
N PRO A 224 -1.62 -1.57 1.14
CA PRO A 224 -0.47 -0.69 1.27
C PRO A 224 -0.77 0.53 2.13
N ARG A 225 0.07 0.74 3.14
CA ARG A 225 -0.03 1.92 3.99
C ARG A 225 0.65 3.10 3.28
N PRO A 226 0.07 4.30 3.32
CA PRO A 226 0.69 5.43 2.67
C PRO A 226 1.92 5.97 3.42
N GLU A 227 2.05 5.73 4.72
CA GLU A 227 3.27 6.02 5.46
C GLU A 227 4.47 5.33 4.78
N THR A 228 4.28 4.09 4.33
CA THR A 228 5.27 3.29 3.60
C THR A 228 5.72 3.96 2.29
N GLU A 229 4.99 4.94 1.75
CA GLU A 229 5.45 5.70 0.56
C GLU A 229 6.78 6.41 0.79
N LEU A 230 7.06 6.85 2.02
CA LEU A 230 8.31 7.52 2.39
C LEU A 230 9.55 6.64 2.17
N MET A 231 9.39 5.32 2.20
CA MET A 231 10.50 4.41 1.90
C MET A 231 11.06 4.65 0.50
N ILE A 232 10.22 5.00 -0.47
CA ILE A 232 10.68 5.29 -1.83
C ILE A 232 11.46 6.61 -1.87
N ASP A 233 11.05 7.59 -1.06
CA ASP A 233 11.76 8.86 -0.95
C ASP A 233 13.16 8.61 -0.34
N PHE A 234 13.28 7.75 0.67
CA PHE A 234 14.58 7.36 1.24
C PHE A 234 15.47 6.61 0.24
N VAL A 235 14.89 5.75 -0.60
CA VAL A 235 15.62 5.10 -1.69
C VAL A 235 16.19 6.14 -2.66
N GLN A 236 15.40 7.15 -3.02
CA GLN A 236 15.82 8.21 -3.95
C GLN A 236 16.92 9.10 -3.34
N GLU A 237 16.82 9.42 -2.04
CA GLU A 237 17.89 10.10 -1.30
C GLU A 237 19.20 9.29 -1.27
N ALA A 238 19.11 8.00 -0.96
CA ALA A 238 20.28 7.12 -0.90
C ALA A 238 20.98 7.01 -2.25
N VAL A 239 20.21 6.90 -3.33
CA VAL A 239 20.73 6.85 -4.70
C VAL A 239 21.32 8.19 -5.14
N ALA A 240 20.75 9.32 -4.73
CA ALA A 240 21.33 10.63 -4.99
C ALA A 240 22.70 10.80 -4.30
N ALA A 241 22.84 10.25 -3.08
CA ALA A 241 24.11 10.25 -2.34
C ALA A 241 25.12 9.23 -2.88
N ASN A 242 24.65 8.09 -3.38
CA ASN A 242 25.47 7.03 -3.96
C ASN A 242 24.88 6.54 -5.30
N PRO A 243 25.25 7.18 -6.44
CA PRO A 243 24.73 6.82 -7.74
C PRO A 243 25.01 5.37 -8.18
N ALA A 244 26.00 4.68 -7.59
CA ALA A 244 26.29 3.28 -7.90
C ALA A 244 25.13 2.34 -7.51
N LEU A 245 24.21 2.79 -6.65
CA LEU A 245 23.02 2.03 -6.28
C LEU A 245 21.97 1.96 -7.41
N THR A 246 22.04 2.85 -8.40
CA THR A 246 21.05 2.92 -9.51
C THR A 246 21.03 1.68 -10.38
N THR A 247 22.14 0.97 -10.53
CA THR A 247 22.30 -0.13 -11.50
C THR A 247 22.38 -1.52 -10.88
N GLY A 248 22.20 -1.64 -9.56
CA GLY A 248 22.30 -2.94 -8.89
C GLY A 248 20.98 -3.68 -8.75
N TYR A 249 21.04 -4.83 -8.07
CA TYR A 249 19.89 -5.63 -7.67
C TYR A 249 19.24 -5.07 -6.42
N TRP A 250 17.91 -4.97 -6.40
CA TRP A 250 17.15 -4.54 -5.24
C TRP A 250 16.23 -5.66 -4.75
N ALA A 251 15.94 -5.70 -3.45
CA ALA A 251 14.97 -6.63 -2.88
C ALA A 251 13.92 -5.89 -2.04
N ASP A 252 12.66 -6.28 -2.23
CA ASP A 252 11.53 -5.96 -1.36
C ASP A 252 11.13 -7.24 -0.62
N LEU A 253 11.35 -7.25 0.70
CA LEU A 253 11.14 -8.43 1.54
C LEU A 253 9.80 -8.33 2.27
N GLY A 254 8.91 -9.30 2.06
CA GLY A 254 7.52 -9.20 2.49
C GLY A 254 6.72 -8.29 1.56
N THR A 255 6.86 -8.49 0.24
CA THR A 255 6.44 -7.54 -0.79
C THR A 255 4.93 -7.24 -0.81
N GLY A 256 4.09 -8.14 -0.28
CA GLY A 256 2.65 -7.92 -0.24
C GLY A 256 2.08 -7.73 -1.66
N SER A 257 1.34 -6.63 -1.85
CA SER A 257 0.80 -6.25 -3.16
C SER A 257 1.86 -5.80 -4.19
N GLY A 258 3.14 -5.76 -3.80
CA GLY A 258 4.24 -5.27 -4.60
C GLY A 258 4.43 -3.75 -4.53
N ALA A 259 3.83 -3.04 -3.57
CA ALA A 259 3.87 -1.57 -3.51
C ALA A 259 5.32 -1.04 -3.47
N LEU A 260 6.13 -1.51 -2.53
CA LEU A 260 7.54 -1.12 -2.43
C LEU A 260 8.33 -1.56 -3.65
N ALA A 261 8.22 -2.82 -4.08
CA ALA A 261 8.92 -3.32 -5.27
C ALA A 261 8.60 -2.51 -6.54
N VAL A 262 7.32 -2.21 -6.79
CA VAL A 262 6.88 -1.36 -7.91
C VAL A 262 7.40 0.06 -7.75
N GLY A 263 7.34 0.63 -6.54
CA GLY A 263 7.86 1.96 -6.24
C GLY A 263 9.36 2.08 -6.52
N VAL A 264 10.15 1.12 -6.05
CA VAL A 264 11.60 1.04 -6.30
C VAL A 264 11.88 0.90 -7.79
N ALA A 265 11.17 -0.01 -8.49
CA ALA A 265 11.34 -0.18 -9.93
C ALA A 265 11.01 1.12 -10.70
N ARG A 266 9.95 1.84 -10.33
CA ARG A 266 9.59 3.12 -10.96
C ARG A 266 10.61 4.23 -10.65
N ALA A 267 11.09 4.31 -9.42
CA ALA A 267 12.08 5.30 -9.00
C ALA A 267 13.46 5.06 -9.62
N LEU A 268 13.82 3.79 -9.85
CA LEU A 268 15.12 3.36 -10.36
C LEU A 268 14.96 2.64 -11.71
N PRO A 269 14.71 3.37 -12.82
CA PRO A 269 14.52 2.76 -14.13
C PRO A 269 15.76 2.01 -14.65
N GLN A 270 16.94 2.31 -14.09
CA GLN A 270 18.22 1.69 -14.43
C GLN A 270 18.59 0.48 -13.54
N ALA A 271 17.78 0.18 -12.51
CA ALA A 271 18.03 -0.97 -11.66
C ALA A 271 18.00 -2.25 -12.51
N GLN A 272 18.97 -3.14 -12.27
CA GLN A 272 19.08 -4.39 -13.04
C GLN A 272 17.84 -5.25 -12.86
N GLN A 273 17.41 -5.42 -11.61
CA GLN A 273 16.22 -6.18 -11.25
C GLN A 273 15.76 -5.76 -9.85
N VAL A 274 14.45 -5.75 -9.64
CA VAL A 274 13.84 -5.72 -8.30
C VAL A 274 13.26 -7.10 -8.01
N TYR A 275 13.69 -7.71 -6.92
CA TYR A 275 13.15 -8.98 -6.44
C TYR A 275 12.07 -8.71 -5.39
N ALA A 276 10.86 -9.18 -5.65
CA ALA A 276 9.72 -9.10 -4.75
C ALA A 276 9.57 -10.44 -4.05
N VAL A 277 9.93 -10.52 -2.77
CA VAL A 277 9.91 -11.76 -1.99
C VAL A 277 8.74 -11.77 -1.03
N ASP A 278 8.03 -12.88 -0.97
CA ASP A 278 6.96 -13.11 0.00
C ASP A 278 6.88 -14.60 0.37
N LEU A 279 6.41 -14.89 1.58
CA LEU A 279 6.21 -16.27 2.02
C LEU A 279 5.01 -16.92 1.33
N SER A 280 3.97 -16.12 1.07
CA SER A 280 2.70 -16.59 0.52
C SER A 280 2.64 -16.40 -1.00
N PRO A 281 2.11 -17.37 -1.76
CA PRO A 281 1.90 -17.20 -3.20
C PRO A 281 0.80 -16.18 -3.54
N VAL A 282 -0.13 -15.90 -2.61
CA VAL A 282 -1.25 -15.00 -2.85
C VAL A 282 -0.76 -13.56 -3.07
N PRO A 283 -0.04 -12.92 -2.14
CA PRO A 283 0.57 -11.60 -2.38
C PRO A 283 1.44 -11.54 -3.64
N LEU A 284 2.25 -12.57 -3.91
CA LEU A 284 3.10 -12.61 -5.11
C LEU A 284 2.29 -12.54 -6.41
N SER A 285 1.11 -13.14 -6.45
CA SER A 285 0.22 -13.01 -7.61
C SER A 285 -0.24 -11.57 -7.84
N TYR A 286 -0.53 -10.83 -6.76
CA TYR A 286 -0.88 -9.41 -6.80
C TYR A 286 0.33 -8.54 -7.16
N ALA A 287 1.51 -8.80 -6.58
CA ALA A 287 2.75 -8.10 -6.92
C ALA A 287 3.08 -8.24 -8.41
N ALA A 288 3.02 -9.45 -8.96
CA ALA A 288 3.24 -9.69 -10.38
C ALA A 288 2.17 -9.02 -11.26
N PHE A 289 0.90 -9.07 -10.86
CA PHE A 289 -0.20 -8.42 -11.57
C PHE A 289 -0.02 -6.89 -11.62
N ASN A 290 0.24 -6.27 -10.46
CA ASN A 290 0.47 -4.84 -10.34
C ASN A 290 1.71 -4.40 -11.12
N ALA A 291 2.81 -5.15 -11.05
CA ALA A 291 4.02 -4.87 -11.80
C ALA A 291 3.78 -4.80 -13.32
N ARG A 292 3.07 -5.80 -13.87
CA ARG A 292 2.71 -5.81 -15.30
C ARG A 292 1.80 -4.64 -15.66
N ARG A 293 0.72 -4.45 -14.89
CA ARG A 293 -0.26 -3.38 -15.13
C ARG A 293 0.36 -1.98 -15.09
N LEU A 294 1.33 -1.77 -14.19
CA LEU A 294 2.01 -0.49 -13.98
C LEU A 294 3.29 -0.34 -14.82
N GLY A 295 3.55 -1.25 -15.76
CA GLY A 295 4.61 -1.13 -16.76
C GLY A 295 6.03 -1.40 -16.23
N VAL A 296 6.17 -2.12 -15.12
CA VAL A 296 7.47 -2.50 -14.53
C VAL A 296 7.68 -4.01 -14.44
N GLY A 297 6.80 -4.80 -15.05
CA GLY A 297 6.82 -6.27 -15.00
C GLY A 297 8.15 -6.89 -15.47
N ASP A 298 8.77 -6.33 -16.51
CA ASP A 298 10.04 -6.85 -17.05
C ASP A 298 11.23 -6.69 -16.10
N ARG A 299 11.09 -5.85 -15.06
CA ARG A 299 12.14 -5.53 -14.08
C ARG A 299 11.81 -6.00 -12.67
N LEU A 300 10.69 -6.72 -12.51
CA LEU A 300 10.26 -7.24 -11.22
C LEU A 300 10.12 -8.76 -11.28
N THR A 301 10.87 -9.45 -10.42
CA THR A 301 10.81 -10.92 -10.31
C THR A 301 10.24 -11.28 -8.95
N THR A 302 9.11 -11.98 -8.95
CA THR A 302 8.50 -12.51 -7.73
C THR A 302 9.15 -13.82 -7.34
N LEU A 303 9.56 -13.95 -6.07
CA LEU A 303 10.12 -15.19 -5.55
C LEU A 303 9.40 -15.59 -4.26
N GLN A 304 8.96 -16.84 -4.19
CA GLN A 304 8.31 -17.38 -3.00
C GLN A 304 9.33 -17.96 -2.03
N GLY A 305 9.26 -17.58 -0.76
CA GLY A 305 10.05 -18.16 0.30
C GLY A 305 10.29 -17.20 1.46
N SER A 306 11.06 -17.66 2.44
CA SER A 306 11.39 -16.85 3.61
C SER A 306 12.57 -15.93 3.32
N TRP A 307 12.32 -14.63 3.41
CA TRP A 307 13.35 -13.57 3.39
C TRP A 307 14.38 -13.72 2.25
N TYR A 308 15.55 -14.29 2.56
CA TYR A 308 16.69 -14.36 1.64
C TYR A 308 16.87 -15.72 0.97
N GLU A 309 16.18 -16.76 1.44
CA GLU A 309 16.27 -18.12 0.90
C GLU A 309 16.03 -18.16 -0.62
N PRO A 310 14.94 -17.59 -1.16
CA PRO A 310 14.69 -17.63 -2.60
C PRO A 310 15.72 -16.83 -3.41
N LEU A 311 16.25 -15.73 -2.86
CA LEU A 311 17.28 -14.93 -3.52
C LEU A 311 18.57 -15.74 -3.70
N GLN A 312 18.96 -16.48 -2.65
CA GLN A 312 20.13 -17.35 -2.70
C GLN A 312 19.94 -18.51 -3.68
N ALA A 313 18.74 -19.12 -3.69
CA ALA A 313 18.38 -20.17 -4.66
C ALA A 313 18.42 -19.65 -6.10
N ALA A 314 18.03 -18.40 -6.34
CA ALA A 314 18.13 -17.71 -7.62
C ALA A 314 19.56 -17.25 -7.97
N GLY A 315 20.56 -17.53 -7.13
CA GLY A 315 21.96 -17.18 -7.37
C GLY A 315 22.30 -15.71 -7.08
N VAL A 316 21.42 -14.96 -6.44
CA VAL A 316 21.70 -13.57 -6.03
C VAL A 316 22.73 -13.57 -4.91
N ARG A 317 23.87 -12.93 -5.16
CA ARG A 317 25.00 -12.87 -4.21
C ARG A 317 25.14 -11.51 -3.52
N GLN A 318 24.71 -10.45 -4.18
CA GLN A 318 24.83 -9.08 -3.68
C GLN A 318 23.62 -8.25 -4.12
N LEU A 319 23.21 -7.34 -3.23
CA LEU A 319 22.12 -6.40 -3.42
C LEU A 319 22.65 -4.97 -3.26
N ALA A 320 22.23 -4.07 -4.15
CA ALA A 320 22.43 -2.64 -3.99
C ALA A 320 21.52 -2.05 -2.91
N GLY A 321 20.31 -2.59 -2.75
CA GLY A 321 19.46 -2.16 -1.67
C GLY A 321 18.36 -3.14 -1.29
N ILE A 322 17.90 -3.01 -0.05
CA ILE A 322 16.82 -3.78 0.55
C ILE A 322 15.82 -2.80 1.15
N VAL A 323 14.55 -3.00 0.80
CA VAL A 323 13.40 -2.37 1.44
C VAL A 323 12.51 -3.44 2.05
N SER A 324 11.89 -3.15 3.19
CA SER A 324 10.90 -4.04 3.78
C SER A 324 9.95 -3.26 4.68
N ASN A 325 8.66 -3.59 4.57
CA ASN A 325 7.65 -3.31 5.57
C ASN A 325 7.19 -4.66 6.17
N PRO A 326 7.97 -5.25 7.11
CA PRO A 326 7.67 -6.56 7.65
C PRO A 326 6.56 -6.48 8.71
N PRO A 327 5.99 -7.62 9.11
CA PRO A 327 5.11 -7.69 10.28
C PRO A 327 5.84 -7.19 11.53
N TYR A 328 5.22 -6.26 12.25
CA TYR A 328 5.85 -5.59 13.40
C TYR A 328 4.90 -5.41 14.60
N ILE A 329 3.63 -5.82 14.49
CA ILE A 329 2.65 -5.64 15.57
C ILE A 329 2.89 -6.70 16.64
N CYS A 330 3.01 -6.26 17.88
CA CYS A 330 3.15 -7.13 19.04
C CYS A 330 1.93 -8.07 19.13
N SER A 331 2.16 -9.35 19.42
CA SER A 331 1.10 -10.38 19.44
C SER A 331 0.03 -10.07 20.48
N GLU A 332 0.41 -9.39 21.55
CA GLU A 332 -0.43 -8.91 22.64
C GLU A 332 -1.36 -7.77 22.20
N ASP A 333 -0.99 -7.00 21.18
CA ASP A 333 -1.79 -5.92 20.60
C ASP A 333 -2.75 -6.41 19.50
N MET A 334 -2.53 -7.61 18.95
CA MET A 334 -3.33 -8.16 17.86
C MET A 334 -4.84 -8.24 18.15
N PRO A 335 -5.31 -8.64 19.35
CA PRO A 335 -6.74 -8.64 19.67
C PRO A 335 -7.39 -7.25 19.70
N GLY A 336 -6.60 -6.19 19.86
CA GLY A 336 -7.06 -4.80 19.92
C GLY A 336 -7.14 -4.10 18.56
N LEU A 337 -6.83 -4.79 17.46
CA LEU A 337 -6.90 -4.21 16.13
C LEU A 337 -8.35 -3.94 15.71
N GLN A 338 -8.54 -2.87 14.94
CA GLN A 338 -9.83 -2.55 14.30
C GLN A 338 -10.35 -3.76 13.51
N ALA A 339 -11.66 -3.98 13.51
CA ALA A 339 -12.26 -5.16 12.88
C ALA A 339 -11.91 -5.31 11.39
N GLU A 340 -11.82 -4.19 10.67
CA GLU A 340 -11.37 -4.14 9.27
C GLU A 340 -9.96 -4.72 9.09
N VAL A 341 -9.07 -4.51 10.06
CA VAL A 341 -7.67 -4.96 10.00
C VAL A 341 -7.55 -6.37 10.57
N GLY A 342 -7.94 -6.58 11.83
CA GLY A 342 -7.78 -7.86 12.52
C GLY A 342 -8.66 -8.98 11.95
N GLY A 343 -9.81 -8.63 11.35
CA GLY A 343 -10.75 -9.60 10.78
C GLY A 343 -10.51 -9.95 9.31
N HIS A 344 -9.79 -9.10 8.55
CA HIS A 344 -9.69 -9.26 7.09
C HIS A 344 -8.27 -9.23 6.53
N GLU A 345 -7.35 -8.45 7.12
CA GLU A 345 -5.96 -8.45 6.65
C GLU A 345 -5.21 -9.68 7.16
N PRO A 346 -4.19 -10.19 6.44
CA PRO A 346 -3.55 -11.45 6.79
C PRO A 346 -2.82 -11.32 8.13
N HIS A 347 -3.11 -12.20 9.08
CA HIS A 347 -2.41 -12.24 10.37
C HIS A 347 -0.88 -12.30 10.20
N LEU A 348 -0.41 -13.11 9.23
CA LEU A 348 1.00 -13.26 8.88
C LEU A 348 1.65 -11.94 8.42
N ALA A 349 0.89 -11.00 7.87
CA ALA A 349 1.38 -9.70 7.43
C ALA A 349 1.42 -8.64 8.55
N LEU A 350 0.87 -8.96 9.73
CA LEU A 350 0.69 -8.02 10.84
C LEU A 350 1.55 -8.37 12.06
N CYS A 351 1.48 -9.62 12.51
CA CYS A 351 2.08 -10.10 13.74
C CYS A 351 3.62 -10.18 13.65
N GLY A 352 4.31 -9.34 14.40
CA GLY A 352 5.77 -9.28 14.52
C GLY A 352 6.36 -10.14 15.64
N GLY A 353 5.54 -10.98 16.30
CA GLY A 353 5.96 -11.80 17.44
C GLY A 353 5.64 -11.18 18.79
N GLU A 354 6.24 -11.71 19.84
CA GLU A 354 6.01 -11.29 21.23
C GLU A 354 6.82 -10.04 21.59
N GLY A 355 6.47 -9.40 22.72
CA GLY A 355 7.28 -8.33 23.30
C GLY A 355 7.39 -7.09 22.40
N LEU A 356 8.60 -6.78 21.91
CA LEU A 356 8.78 -5.62 21.02
C LEU A 356 8.30 -5.89 19.58
N GLY A 357 7.88 -7.11 19.21
CA GLY A 357 7.41 -7.40 17.84
C GLY A 357 8.53 -7.39 16.78
N VAL A 358 9.73 -7.87 17.14
CA VAL A 358 10.95 -7.76 16.31
C VAL A 358 11.35 -9.07 15.62
N ASP A 359 10.54 -10.12 15.72
CA ASP A 359 10.90 -11.47 15.27
C ASP A 359 11.15 -11.53 13.76
N CYS A 360 10.43 -10.70 12.98
CA CYS A 360 10.65 -10.56 11.55
C CYS A 360 11.80 -9.60 11.22
N LEU A 361 11.99 -8.55 12.01
CA LEU A 361 12.99 -7.50 11.76
C LEU A 361 14.43 -7.99 11.98
N LEU A 362 14.68 -8.83 12.99
CA LEU A 362 16.02 -9.31 13.33
C LEU A 362 16.65 -10.21 12.23
N PRO A 363 15.94 -11.19 11.64
CA PRO A 363 16.42 -11.95 10.50
C PRO A 363 16.73 -11.07 9.28
N ILE A 364 15.91 -10.05 9.02
CA ILE A 364 16.12 -9.10 7.94
C ILE A 364 17.44 -8.35 8.15
N CYS A 365 17.66 -7.78 9.34
CA CYS A 365 18.90 -7.07 9.68
C CYS A 365 20.14 -7.96 9.50
N THR A 366 20.07 -9.19 10.01
CA THR A 366 21.18 -10.15 9.94
C THR A 366 21.49 -10.58 8.50
N GLY A 367 20.47 -10.83 7.68
CA GLY A 367 20.68 -11.18 6.28
C GLY A 367 21.14 -10.01 5.42
N ALA A 368 20.68 -8.78 5.73
CA ALA A 368 21.11 -7.56 5.04
C ALA A 368 22.62 -7.33 5.23
N ALA A 369 23.15 -7.58 6.43
CA ALA A 369 24.59 -7.52 6.70
C ALA A 369 25.44 -8.47 5.85
N ARG A 370 24.84 -9.55 5.32
CA ARG A 370 25.51 -10.54 4.47
C ARG A 370 25.35 -10.27 2.98
N LEU A 371 24.19 -9.78 2.55
CA LEU A 371 23.82 -9.68 1.13
C LEU A 371 23.93 -8.27 0.55
N LEU A 372 23.98 -7.21 1.35
CA LEU A 372 24.22 -5.88 0.80
C LEU A 372 25.67 -5.75 0.33
N GLN A 373 25.84 -5.24 -0.88
CA GLN A 373 27.15 -4.83 -1.37
C GLN A 373 27.72 -3.70 -0.47
N PRO A 374 29.05 -3.46 -0.46
CA PRO A 374 29.63 -2.30 0.20
C PRO A 374 28.93 -0.99 -0.22
N GLY A 375 28.51 -0.18 0.75
CA GLY A 375 27.73 1.03 0.51
C GLY A 375 26.27 0.82 0.07
N GLY A 376 25.77 -0.42 0.09
CA GLY A 376 24.39 -0.79 -0.21
C GLY A 376 23.40 -0.27 0.84
N PHE A 377 22.15 -0.05 0.44
CA PHE A 377 21.15 0.65 1.26
C PHE A 377 20.16 -0.31 1.93
N LEU A 378 19.82 -0.04 3.19
CA LEU A 378 18.74 -0.72 3.92
C LEU A 378 17.72 0.31 4.38
N ALA A 379 16.43 0.03 4.16
CA ALA A 379 15.34 0.74 4.79
C ALA A 379 14.29 -0.23 5.31
N LEU A 380 13.86 -0.03 6.56
CA LEU A 380 12.88 -0.85 7.26
C LEU A 380 11.78 0.03 7.85
N GLU A 381 10.53 -0.39 7.70
CA GLU A 381 9.41 0.14 8.49
C GLU A 381 9.25 -0.66 9.80
N THR A 382 8.76 0.02 10.84
CA THR A 382 8.59 -0.52 12.21
C THR A 382 7.26 -0.03 12.81
N ALA A 383 6.82 -0.63 13.91
CA ALA A 383 5.74 -0.14 14.77
C ALA A 383 6.02 1.27 15.34
N GLY A 384 7.29 1.69 15.31
CA GLY A 384 7.78 2.98 15.71
C GLY A 384 8.19 3.08 17.18
N GLY A 385 8.62 4.26 17.61
CA GLY A 385 9.04 4.51 18.99
C GLY A 385 10.19 3.60 19.42
N GLU A 386 10.02 2.89 20.54
CA GLU A 386 11.04 2.00 21.11
C GLU A 386 11.52 0.93 20.12
N GLN A 387 10.61 0.34 19.32
CA GLN A 387 10.97 -0.69 18.36
C GLN A 387 11.96 -0.14 17.30
N ALA A 388 11.73 1.09 16.81
CA ALA A 388 12.62 1.73 15.84
C ALA A 388 14.02 1.98 16.40
N HIS A 389 14.10 2.48 17.64
CA HIS A 389 15.37 2.71 18.33
C HIS A 389 16.11 1.41 18.62
N TYR A 390 15.39 0.37 19.04
CA TYR A 390 15.96 -0.96 19.27
C TYR A 390 16.58 -1.54 17.99
N ILE A 391 15.87 -1.49 16.85
CA ILE A 391 16.41 -1.96 15.56
C ILE A 391 17.60 -1.12 15.11
N ALA A 392 17.59 0.20 15.32
CA ALA A 392 18.75 1.04 15.04
C ALA A 392 19.98 0.63 15.88
N ASP A 393 19.77 0.32 17.17
CA ASP A 393 20.86 -0.15 18.03
C ASP A 393 21.38 -1.52 17.61
N VAL A 394 20.49 -2.44 17.20
CA VAL A 394 20.90 -3.72 16.59
C VAL A 394 21.82 -3.47 15.40
N LEU A 395 21.43 -2.62 14.44
CA LEU A 395 22.22 -2.34 13.25
C LEU A 395 23.57 -1.69 13.57
N ARG A 396 23.64 -0.81 14.57
CA ARG A 396 24.90 -0.17 15.01
C ARG A 396 25.91 -1.16 15.58
N HIS A 397 25.44 -2.22 16.22
CA HIS A 397 26.29 -3.20 16.89
C HIS A 397 26.52 -4.49 16.10
N LEU A 398 25.72 -4.73 15.05
CA LEU A 398 25.84 -5.92 14.22
C LEU A 398 27.18 -5.92 13.47
N ARG A 399 27.89 -7.05 13.51
CA ARG A 399 29.19 -7.24 12.88
C ARG A 399 29.07 -8.08 11.61
N ARG A 400 29.94 -7.83 10.62
CA ARG A 400 30.02 -8.68 9.42
C ARG A 400 30.39 -10.11 9.85
N GLY A 401 29.71 -11.10 9.28
CA GLY A 401 29.96 -12.51 9.59
C GLY A 401 29.28 -13.03 10.87
N ALA A 402 28.59 -12.18 11.64
CA ALA A 402 27.80 -12.63 12.78
C ALA A 402 26.67 -13.58 12.30
N CYS A 403 26.68 -14.82 12.79
CA CYS A 403 25.52 -15.70 12.74
C CYS A 403 24.39 -15.10 13.61
N ALA A 404 23.14 -15.47 13.29
CA ALA A 404 21.92 -14.91 13.86
C ALA A 404 22.02 -14.63 15.37
N TRP A 405 21.47 -13.48 15.79
CA TRP A 405 21.39 -13.07 17.19
C TRP A 405 20.40 -14.00 17.91
N GLY A 406 20.89 -15.17 18.36
CA GLY A 406 20.07 -16.23 18.95
C GLY A 406 20.80 -17.28 19.79
N ASP A 407 22.13 -17.43 19.68
CA ASP A 407 22.89 -18.48 20.40
C ASP A 407 23.72 -17.93 21.59
N ARG A 408 23.18 -16.98 22.35
CA ARG A 408 23.75 -16.56 23.64
C ARG A 408 22.82 -16.84 24.81
N THR A 409 22.47 -18.11 24.99
CA THR A 409 22.01 -18.63 26.28
C THR A 409 22.88 -19.80 26.70
N GLY A 410 23.74 -19.57 27.71
CA GLY A 410 24.33 -20.62 28.55
C GLY A 410 25.63 -21.26 28.04
N GLY A 411 26.77 -20.72 28.45
CA GLY A 411 28.05 -21.41 28.33
C GLY A 411 29.19 -20.60 28.92
N SER A 412 29.71 -21.02 30.08
CA SER A 412 30.84 -20.40 30.76
C SER A 412 32.06 -20.32 29.85
N ALA A 413 32.64 -19.13 29.73
CA ALA A 413 33.90 -18.90 29.04
C ALA A 413 35.06 -19.59 29.77
N SER A 414 35.63 -20.63 29.18
CA SER A 414 37.01 -21.04 29.44
C SER A 414 37.90 -20.43 28.37
N ALA A 415 38.71 -19.45 28.77
CA ALA A 415 39.72 -18.83 27.93
C ALA A 415 40.90 -19.78 27.71
N SER A 416 41.20 -20.09 26.45
CA SER A 416 42.52 -20.54 26.01
C SER A 416 42.81 -19.92 24.65
N GLY A 417 43.83 -19.07 24.60
CA GLY A 417 44.15 -18.26 23.44
C GLY A 417 44.72 -19.04 22.26
N SER A 418 44.46 -18.52 21.07
CA SER A 418 45.42 -18.58 19.97
C SER A 418 45.30 -17.28 19.17
N SER A 419 46.44 -16.63 19.03
CA SER A 419 46.69 -15.34 18.41
C SER A 419 46.33 -15.34 16.92
N SER A 420 45.24 -14.65 16.59
CA SER A 420 44.97 -14.03 15.29
C SER A 420 44.13 -12.76 15.51
N GLU A 421 44.64 -11.87 16.37
CA GLU A 421 44.12 -10.50 16.49
C GLU A 421 44.72 -9.67 15.35
N GLU A 422 43.88 -9.22 14.42
CA GLU A 422 43.93 -7.93 13.68
C GLU A 422 43.11 -7.91 12.37
N GLU A 423 42.02 -8.68 12.24
CA GLU A 423 40.88 -8.24 11.43
C GLU A 423 39.79 -7.75 12.37
N GLY A 424 39.93 -6.51 12.85
CA GLY A 424 38.97 -5.89 13.76
C GLY A 424 37.55 -5.98 13.17
N GLU A 425 36.65 -6.64 13.89
CA GLU A 425 35.25 -6.85 13.50
C GLU A 425 34.57 -5.49 13.25
N ARG A 426 34.58 -5.02 12.00
CA ARG A 426 33.91 -3.76 11.63
C ARG A 426 32.39 -3.95 11.72
N CYS A 427 31.69 -2.92 12.17
CA CYS A 427 30.23 -2.88 12.11
C CYS A 427 29.78 -3.14 10.66
N ALA A 428 28.73 -3.94 10.49
CA ALA A 428 28.18 -4.24 9.17
C ALA A 428 27.53 -3.01 8.53
N PHE A 429 27.07 -2.07 9.36
CA PHE A 429 26.36 -0.88 8.93
C PHE A 429 27.02 0.41 9.43
N VAL A 430 26.85 1.46 8.63
CA VAL A 430 27.18 2.85 8.92
C VAL A 430 25.95 3.72 8.61
N ASP A 431 25.98 4.98 9.06
CA ASP A 431 24.89 5.94 8.85
C ASP A 431 23.50 5.41 9.27
N VAL A 432 23.45 4.73 10.41
CA VAL A 432 22.19 4.20 10.96
C VAL A 432 21.34 5.36 11.51
N ARG A 433 20.18 5.59 10.89
CA ARG A 433 19.25 6.66 11.22
C ARG A 433 17.86 6.12 11.53
N VAL A 434 17.29 6.61 12.63
CA VAL A 434 15.85 6.53 12.88
C VAL A 434 15.20 7.72 12.18
N ARG A 435 14.17 7.46 11.37
CA ARG A 435 13.47 8.47 10.57
C ARG A 435 12.00 8.50 10.94
N ARG A 436 11.42 9.69 10.82
CA ARG A 436 10.04 9.95 11.20
C ARG A 436 9.09 9.77 10.02
N ASP A 437 7.87 9.32 10.32
CA ASP A 437 6.74 9.42 9.42
C ASP A 437 6.21 10.87 9.37
N LEU A 438 5.18 11.08 8.56
CA LEU A 438 4.54 12.39 8.38
C LEU A 438 3.82 12.89 9.63
N ARG A 439 3.58 12.02 10.62
CA ARG A 439 3.04 12.40 11.95
C ARG A 439 4.14 12.73 12.96
N GLY A 440 5.40 12.67 12.57
CA GLY A 440 6.53 12.88 13.46
C GLY A 440 6.86 11.66 14.35
N VAL A 441 6.26 10.50 14.09
CA VAL A 441 6.57 9.26 14.82
C VAL A 441 7.84 8.65 14.22
N ASP A 442 8.83 8.35 15.06
CA ASP A 442 10.02 7.60 14.69
C ASP A 442 9.56 6.21 14.19
N ARG A 443 9.50 6.01 12.86
CA ARG A 443 8.78 4.91 12.20
C ARG A 443 9.69 4.02 11.36
N PHE A 444 10.76 4.59 10.83
CA PHE A 444 11.64 3.89 9.90
C PHE A 444 13.06 3.84 10.42
N VAL A 445 13.80 2.80 10.03
CA VAL A 445 15.23 2.70 10.26
C VAL A 445 15.93 2.53 8.93
N THR A 446 16.89 3.41 8.64
CA THR A 446 17.72 3.32 7.44
C THR A 446 19.18 3.16 7.79
N ALA A 447 19.93 2.43 6.98
CA ALA A 447 21.37 2.28 7.15
C ALA A 447 22.06 2.05 5.80
N SER A 448 23.37 2.26 5.77
CA SER A 448 24.23 1.86 4.65
C SER A 448 25.16 0.75 5.08
N ALA A 449 25.35 -0.27 4.25
CA ALA A 449 26.38 -1.28 4.49
C ALA A 449 27.76 -0.60 4.51
N ALA A 450 28.62 -0.97 5.46
CA ALA A 450 29.98 -0.44 5.55
C ALA A 450 30.76 -0.66 4.24
N LEU A 451 31.79 0.15 3.97
CA LEU A 451 32.65 -0.04 2.79
C LEU A 451 33.56 -1.27 2.91
#